data_AF-A0A2A5A981-F1
#
_entry.id   AF-A0A2A5A981-F1
#
_cell.length_a   1.000
_cell.length_b   1.000
_cell.length_c   1.000
_cell.angle_alpha   90.00
_cell.angle_beta   90.00
_cell.angle_gamma   90.00
#
_symmetry.space_group_name_H-M   'P 1'
#
loop_
_entity.id
_entity.type
_entity.pdbx_description
1 polymer ?
#
loop_
_entity_poly.entity_id
_entity_poly.type
_entity_poly.pdbx_seq_one_letter_code
_entity_poly.pdbx_strand_id
1 'polypeptide(L)'
;METLFAGTPHEMISVIFMDEDRLLMTHYCAARNQPHLIARKITDDSVHFFTDHVTNHADPNNLYMGEAQWVFTDENHLKSRWWSFQNSEMGEPLTFNMTRVD
;
A
#
# COMPACT_ATOMS: atom_id res chain seq x y z
N MET A 1 4.35 5.01 9.79
CA MET A 1 4.48 5.72 8.50
C MET A 1 5.56 5.03 7.71
N GLU A 2 5.27 4.68 6.46
CA GLU A 2 6.23 4.15 5.49
C GLU A 2 6.45 5.22 4.41
N THR A 3 7.70 5.41 3.99
CA THR A 3 8.05 6.28 2.86
C THR A 3 8.81 5.46 1.83
N LEU A 4 8.30 5.43 0.60
CA LEU A 4 8.95 4.80 -0.55
C LEU A 4 9.49 5.88 -1.49
N PHE A 5 10.68 5.65 -2.04
CA PHE A 5 11.36 6.58 -2.95
C PHE A 5 11.52 8.01 -2.39
N ALA A 6 11.93 8.10 -1.13
CA ALA A 6 12.08 9.37 -0.41
C ALA A 6 12.94 10.39 -1.18
N GLY A 7 12.49 11.64 -1.24
CA GLY A 7 13.17 12.76 -1.90
C GLY A 7 13.09 12.76 -3.43
N THR A 8 12.36 11.82 -4.03
CA THR A 8 12.19 11.75 -5.50
C THR A 8 10.84 12.31 -5.93
N PRO A 9 10.67 12.68 -7.23
CA PRO A 9 9.34 13.01 -7.77
C PRO A 9 8.30 11.87 -7.69
N HIS A 10 8.74 10.66 -7.36
CA HIS A 10 7.90 9.47 -7.20
C HIS A 10 7.77 9.04 -5.73
N GLU A 11 8.09 9.95 -4.79
CA GLU A 11 7.89 9.69 -3.36
C GLU A 11 6.44 9.32 -3.07
N MET A 12 6.27 8.26 -2.30
CA MET A 12 4.97 7.80 -1.80
C MET A 12 5.05 7.65 -0.30
N ILE A 13 3.95 8.01 0.39
CA ILE A 13 3.86 7.89 1.84
C ILE A 13 2.65 7.05 2.18
N SER A 14 2.82 6.04 3.02
CA SER A 14 1.72 5.25 3.57
C SER A 14 1.62 5.53 5.07
N VAL A 15 0.45 5.97 5.53
CA VAL A 15 0.15 6.12 6.96
C VAL A 15 -0.76 4.97 7.36
N ILE A 16 -0.28 4.15 8.28
CA ILE A 16 -0.95 2.94 8.76
C ILE A 16 -1.36 3.16 10.21
N PHE A 17 -2.61 2.87 10.53
CA PHE A 17 -3.19 3.17 11.82
C PHE A 17 -4.33 2.18 12.16
N MET A 18 -4.60 2.04 13.45
CA MET A 18 -5.77 1.31 13.94
C MET A 18 -6.96 2.26 14.01
N ASP A 19 -8.10 1.82 13.50
CA ASP A 19 -9.42 2.43 13.67
C ASP A 19 -10.31 1.40 14.37
N GLU A 20 -10.42 1.52 15.69
CA GLU A 20 -10.92 0.48 16.59
C GLU A 20 -10.22 -0.87 16.37
N ASP A 21 -10.93 -1.87 15.85
CA ASP A 21 -10.44 -3.22 15.57
C ASP A 21 -9.97 -3.42 14.12
N ARG A 22 -9.98 -2.35 13.31
CA ARG A 22 -9.59 -2.39 11.89
C ARG A 22 -8.22 -1.76 11.68
N LEU A 23 -7.32 -2.50 11.03
CA LEU A 23 -6.05 -1.96 10.56
C LEU A 23 -6.24 -1.29 9.19
N LEU A 24 -6.02 0.02 9.14
CA LEU A 24 -6.23 0.88 7.98
C LEU A 24 -4.92 1.45 7.45
N MET A 25 -4.94 1.85 6.18
CA MET A 25 -3.86 2.55 5.52
C MET A 25 -4.41 3.68 4.64
N THR A 26 -3.89 4.89 4.80
CA THR A 26 -4.01 5.94 3.79
C THR A 26 -2.70 6.01 3.02
N HIS A 27 -2.75 5.76 1.72
CA HIS A 27 -1.60 5.83 0.84
C HIS A 27 -1.63 7.14 0.04
N TYR A 28 -0.58 7.95 0.13
CA TYR A 28 -0.39 9.16 -0.66
C TYR A 28 0.42 8.79 -1.90
N CYS A 29 -0.27 8.62 -3.02
CA CYS A 29 0.29 8.10 -4.26
C CYS A 29 1.06 9.16 -5.05
N ALA A 30 2.08 8.75 -5.81
CA ALA A 30 2.75 9.60 -6.79
C ALA A 30 1.80 10.10 -7.90
N ALA A 31 0.69 9.38 -8.14
CA ALA A 31 -0.40 9.80 -9.02
C ALA A 31 -1.28 10.93 -8.45
N ARG A 32 -0.93 11.47 -7.28
CA ARG A 32 -1.60 12.56 -6.56
C ARG A 32 -3.00 12.24 -6.04
N ASN A 33 -3.42 10.97 -6.04
CA ASN A 33 -4.61 10.49 -5.35
C ASN A 33 -4.26 9.87 -3.98
N GLN A 34 -5.28 9.57 -3.18
CA GLN A 34 -5.11 8.92 -1.89
C GLN A 34 -6.03 7.70 -1.73
N PRO A 35 -5.55 6.49 -2.07
CA PRO A 35 -6.24 5.25 -1.73
C PRO A 35 -6.33 5.06 -0.22
N HIS A 36 -7.53 4.74 0.25
CA HIS A 36 -7.80 4.28 1.60
C HIS A 36 -7.99 2.77 1.56
N LEU A 37 -7.10 2.04 2.21
CA LEU A 37 -7.07 0.59 2.21
C LEU A 37 -7.42 0.03 3.59
N ILE A 38 -8.06 -1.14 3.61
CA ILE A 38 -8.43 -1.89 4.81
C ILE A 38 -7.71 -3.23 4.77
N ALA A 39 -7.06 -3.64 5.85
CA ALA A 39 -6.56 -5.00 6.00
C ALA A 39 -7.74 -5.98 6.06
N ARG A 40 -7.83 -6.93 5.13
CA ARG A 40 -8.92 -7.93 5.08
C ARG A 40 -8.43 -9.36 5.27
N LYS A 41 -7.15 -9.64 5.01
CA LYS A 41 -6.55 -10.97 5.20
C LYS A 41 -5.32 -10.80 6.08
N ILE A 42 -5.38 -11.33 7.30
CA ILE A 42 -4.32 -11.26 8.29
C ILE A 42 -4.01 -12.68 8.74
N THR A 43 -2.74 -13.05 8.68
CA THR A 43 -2.18 -14.29 9.22
C THR A 43 -1.06 -13.94 10.20
N ASP A 44 -0.45 -14.95 10.82
CA ASP A 44 0.68 -14.75 11.73
C ASP A 44 1.88 -14.06 11.06
N ASP A 45 2.02 -14.22 9.74
CA ASP A 45 3.16 -13.78 8.93
C ASP A 45 2.78 -12.82 7.79
N SER A 46 1.51 -12.43 7.64
CA SER A 46 1.11 -11.57 6.53
C SER A 46 -0.10 -10.68 6.80
N VAL A 47 -0.13 -9.54 6.12
CA VAL A 47 -1.26 -8.60 6.10
C VAL A 47 -1.52 -8.22 4.65
N HIS A 48 -2.77 -8.37 4.19
CA HIS A 48 -3.20 -7.93 2.87
C HIS A 48 -4.29 -6.85 2.99
N PHE A 49 -3.97 -5.68 2.46
CA PHE A 49 -4.81 -4.51 2.35
C PHE A 49 -5.50 -4.43 0.99
N PHE A 50 -6.78 -4.05 1.01
CA PHE A 50 -7.61 -3.85 -0.17
C PHE A 50 -8.22 -2.46 -0.15
N THR A 51 -8.40 -1.86 -1.33
CA THR A 51 -9.06 -0.54 -1.44
C THR A 51 -10.48 -0.58 -0.93
N ASP A 52 -10.79 0.38 -0.07
CA ASP A 52 -12.16 0.73 0.32
C ASP A 52 -12.69 1.85 -0.57
N HIS A 53 -11.93 2.94 -0.68
CA HIS A 53 -12.21 4.05 -1.59
C HIS A 53 -10.93 4.82 -1.94
N VAL A 54 -11.00 5.67 -2.95
CA VAL A 54 -9.89 6.52 -3.39
C VAL A 54 -10.33 7.98 -3.41
N THR A 55 -9.62 8.85 -2.70
CA THR A 55 -9.86 10.29 -2.76
C THR A 55 -8.94 10.98 -3.77
N ASN A 56 -9.37 12.16 -4.26
CA ASN A 56 -8.75 12.87 -5.38
C ASN A 56 -8.59 12.01 -6.66
N HIS A 57 -9.63 11.25 -6.99
CA HIS A 57 -9.67 10.31 -8.11
C HIS A 57 -10.92 10.54 -8.98
N ALA A 58 -10.94 11.69 -9.67
CA ALA A 58 -12.11 12.14 -10.42
C ALA A 58 -12.40 11.31 -11.69
N ASP A 59 -11.35 10.82 -12.36
CA ASP A 59 -11.47 9.89 -13.48
C ASP A 59 -11.23 8.47 -12.96
N PRO A 60 -12.24 7.57 -13.02
CA PRO A 60 -12.13 6.19 -12.53
C PRO A 60 -11.09 5.35 -13.30
N ASN A 61 -10.60 5.83 -14.44
CA ASN A 61 -9.57 5.16 -15.22
C ASN A 61 -8.15 5.53 -14.80
N ASN A 62 -7.98 6.56 -13.96
CA ASN A 62 -6.65 6.98 -13.53
C ASN A 62 -5.96 5.90 -12.67
N LEU A 63 -4.63 5.91 -12.69
CA LEU A 63 -3.84 4.98 -11.91
C LEU A 63 -3.98 5.26 -10.40
N TYR A 64 -4.17 4.22 -9.59
CA TYR A 64 -4.05 4.27 -8.14
C TYR A 64 -3.45 2.96 -7.59
N MET A 65 -2.89 3.01 -6.38
CA MET A 65 -2.39 1.81 -5.69
C MET A 65 -3.53 1.14 -4.95
N GLY A 66 -4.02 0.02 -5.49
CA GLY A 66 -5.28 -0.57 -5.07
C GLY A 66 -5.17 -1.69 -4.03
N GLU A 67 -4.04 -2.39 -4.00
CA GLU A 67 -3.77 -3.43 -3.01
C GLU A 67 -2.32 -3.35 -2.53
N ALA A 68 -2.12 -3.75 -1.27
CA ALA A 68 -0.79 -3.88 -0.67
C ALA A 68 -0.73 -5.14 0.18
N GLN A 69 0.33 -5.95 0.03
CA GLN A 69 0.57 -7.12 0.84
C GLN A 69 1.93 -7.01 1.53
N TRP A 70 1.92 -7.24 2.83
CA TRP A 70 3.11 -7.39 3.65
C TRP A 70 3.26 -8.84 4.05
N VAL A 71 4.46 -9.40 3.84
CA VAL A 71 4.84 -10.74 4.26
C VAL A 71 6.10 -10.64 5.12
N PHE A 72 5.97 -10.96 6.39
CA PHE A 72 7.06 -10.99 7.36
C PHE A 72 7.77 -12.34 7.22
N THR A 73 8.93 -12.35 6.55
CA THR A 73 9.62 -13.62 6.24
C THR A 73 10.47 -14.12 7.41
N ASP A 74 10.89 -13.22 8.30
CA ASP A 74 11.48 -13.48 9.61
C ASP A 74 11.44 -12.19 10.45
N GLU A 75 12.07 -12.20 11.63
CA GLU A 75 12.06 -11.07 12.58
C GLU A 75 12.63 -9.75 12.02
N ASN A 76 13.43 -9.80 10.95
CA ASN A 76 14.13 -8.64 10.40
C ASN A 76 13.83 -8.39 8.93
N HIS A 77 12.96 -9.17 8.29
CA HIS A 77 12.69 -9.07 6.86
C HIS A 77 11.20 -8.94 6.55
N LEU A 78 10.89 -7.93 5.72
CA LEU A 78 9.56 -7.67 5.20
C LEU A 78 9.60 -7.72 3.66
N LYS A 79 8.75 -8.54 3.06
CA LYS A 79 8.42 -8.45 1.64
C LYS A 79 7.14 -7.65 1.47
N SER A 80 7.25 -6.48 0.86
CA SER A 80 6.12 -5.59 0.57
C SER A 80 5.78 -5.68 -0.92
N ARG A 81 4.51 -5.93 -1.24
CA ARG A 81 3.98 -6.02 -2.60
C ARG A 81 2.86 -5.03 -2.79
N TRP A 82 2.79 -4.42 -3.96
CA TRP A 82 1.92 -3.29 -4.23
C TRP A 82 1.36 -3.40 -5.64
N TRP A 83 0.03 -3.47 -5.77
CA TRP A 83 -0.65 -3.58 -7.06
C TRP A 83 -1.30 -2.24 -7.44
N SER A 84 -1.00 -1.77 -8.65
CA SER A 84 -1.70 -0.64 -9.24
C SER A 84 -2.93 -1.10 -10.01
N PHE A 85 -3.94 -0.24 -10.03
CA PHE A 85 -5.14 -0.39 -10.84
C PHE A 85 -5.21 0.78 -11.81
N GLN A 86 -5.50 0.50 -13.07
CA GLN A 86 -5.72 1.50 -14.12
C GLN A 86 -6.72 0.93 -15.13
N ASN A 87 -7.69 1.72 -15.59
CA ASN A 87 -8.78 1.22 -16.46
C ASN A 87 -9.51 -0.01 -15.88
N SER A 88 -9.65 -0.09 -14.56
CA SER A 88 -10.17 -1.28 -13.84
C SER A 88 -9.36 -2.58 -14.00
N GLU A 89 -8.17 -2.51 -14.59
CA GLU A 89 -7.24 -3.62 -14.71
C GLU A 89 -6.16 -3.54 -13.63
N MET A 90 -5.83 -4.69 -13.05
CA MET A 90 -4.76 -4.83 -12.07
C MET A 90 -3.44 -5.11 -12.81
N GLY A 91 -2.40 -4.32 -12.53
CA GLY A 91 -1.05 -4.54 -13.05
C GLY A 91 -0.27 -5.61 -12.27
N GLU A 92 0.95 -5.89 -12.72
CA GLU A 92 1.90 -6.71 -11.94
C GLU A 92 2.36 -5.95 -10.68
N PRO A 93 2.64 -6.66 -9.56
CA PRO A 93 3.03 -5.99 -8.33
C PRO A 93 4.45 -5.43 -8.38
N LEU A 94 4.60 -4.22 -7.86
CA LEU A 94 5.89 -3.74 -7.37
C LEU A 94 6.24 -4.54 -6.11
N THR A 95 7.43 -5.15 -6.07
CA THR A 95 7.89 -5.93 -4.93
C THR A 95 9.14 -5.30 -4.33
N PHE A 96 9.11 -5.06 -3.02
CA PHE A 96 10.22 -4.57 -2.22
C PHE A 96 10.60 -5.62 -1.19
N ASN A 97 11.88 -5.95 -1.09
CA ASN A 97 12.42 -6.75 0.01
C ASN A 97 13.15 -5.78 0.94
N MET A 98 12.64 -5.65 2.16
CA MET A 98 13.09 -4.69 3.15
C MET A 98 13.73 -5.44 4.30
N THR A 99 14.84 -4.90 4.78
CA THR A 99 15.54 -5.38 5.98
C THR A 99 15.45 -4.30 7.04
N ARG A 100 15.14 -4.71 8.27
CA ARG A 100 15.16 -3.83 9.43
C ARG A 100 16.56 -3.23 9.61
N VAL A 101 16.62 -1.93 9.84
CA VAL A 101 17.85 -1.22 10.23
C VAL A 101 17.78 -0.89 11.72
N ASP A 102 18.92 -0.99 12.40
CA ASP A 102 19.06 -0.72 13.83
C ASP A 102 19.09 0.79 14.15
#